data_AF-A0A8H9YV49-F1
#
_entry.id   AF-A0A8H9YV49-F1
#
_cell.length_a   1.000
_cell.length_b   1.000
_cell.length_c   1.000
_cell.angle_alpha   90.00
_cell.angle_beta   90.00
_cell.angle_gamma   90.00
#
_symmetry.space_group_name_H-M   'P 1'
#
loop_
_entity.id
_entity.type
_entity.pdbx_description
1 polymer ?
#
loop_
_entity_poly.entity_id
_entity_poly.type
_entity_poly.pdbx_seq_one_letter_code
_entity_poly.pdbx_strand_id
1 'polypeptide(L)'
;MPQPTSHLFAYVRTVSDFRPDVTAIVLFGLEVKDDDPVYLLIRFEDYGKLQIEGDHLILGLDEALESAEFEYGILPNDWRVMSEAEIQRIDSNIRSSDLPA
;
A
#
# COMPACT_ATOMS: atom_id res chain seq x y z
N MET A 1 6.68 15.72 -7.80
CA MET A 1 5.37 15.07 -7.72
C MET A 1 5.55 13.63 -8.18
N PRO A 2 5.10 12.62 -7.40
CA PRO A 2 5.15 11.22 -7.83
C PRO A 2 4.36 11.03 -9.14
N GLN A 3 4.84 10.17 -10.05
CA GLN A 3 4.10 9.82 -11.26
C GLN A 3 2.86 8.97 -10.93
N PRO A 4 1.83 8.92 -11.78
CA PRO A 4 0.56 8.23 -11.50
C PRO A 4 0.65 6.73 -11.16
N THR A 5 1.79 6.10 -11.44
CA THR A 5 2.13 4.71 -11.10
C THR A 5 3.24 4.62 -10.03
N SER A 6 3.24 5.54 -9.05
CA SER A 6 4.21 5.48 -7.97
C SER A 6 3.76 4.47 -6.91
N HIS A 7 4.55 3.43 -6.72
CA HIS A 7 4.38 2.53 -5.57
C HIS A 7 5.00 3.19 -4.34
N LEU A 8 4.20 3.39 -3.30
CA LEU A 8 4.61 4.11 -2.10
C LEU A 8 4.61 3.18 -0.89
N PHE A 9 5.54 3.44 0.02
CA PHE A 9 5.66 2.75 1.29
C PHE A 9 5.77 3.75 2.43
N ALA A 10 5.13 3.44 3.56
CA ALA A 10 5.33 4.15 4.81
C ALA A 10 5.12 3.24 6.02
N TYR A 11 5.78 3.57 7.13
CA TYR A 11 5.47 3.02 8.43
C TYR A 11 4.31 3.78 9.06
N VAL A 12 3.44 3.07 9.78
CA VAL A 12 2.36 3.72 10.54
C VAL A 12 2.96 4.62 11.62
N ARG A 13 2.29 5.73 11.92
CA ARG A 13 2.70 6.64 12.99
C ARG A 13 1.78 6.57 14.20
N THR A 14 0.53 6.23 13.95
CA THR A 14 -0.50 6.03 14.96
C THR A 14 -1.01 4.59 14.84
N VAL A 15 -1.07 3.90 15.97
CA VAL A 15 -1.68 2.57 16.04
C VAL A 15 -3.18 2.74 15.85
N SER A 16 -3.75 2.02 14.88
CA SER A 16 -5.19 2.03 14.64
C SER A 16 -5.92 1.28 15.76
N ASP A 17 -7.01 1.86 16.28
CA ASP A 17 -7.86 1.22 17.29
C ASP A 17 -8.56 -0.05 16.74
N PHE A 18 -8.77 -0.12 15.42
CA PHE A 18 -9.44 -1.23 14.76
C PHE A 18 -8.47 -2.28 14.22
N ARG A 19 -7.23 -1.87 13.92
CA ARG A 19 -6.18 -2.71 13.33
C ARG A 19 -4.84 -2.47 14.05
N PRO A 20 -4.72 -2.88 15.32
CA PRO A 20 -3.56 -2.55 16.14
C PRO A 20 -2.26 -3.22 15.67
N ASP A 21 -2.37 -4.31 14.90
CA ASP A 21 -1.22 -5.09 14.43
C ASP A 21 -0.58 -4.53 13.16
N VAL A 22 -1.20 -3.55 12.49
CA VAL A 22 -0.68 -2.96 11.25
C VAL A 22 0.50 -2.05 11.58
N THR A 23 1.66 -2.33 10.98
CA THR A 23 2.91 -1.60 11.19
C THR A 23 3.38 -0.82 9.97
N ALA A 24 2.93 -1.20 8.77
CA ALA A 24 3.28 -0.52 7.53
C ALA A 24 2.17 -0.57 6.49
N ILE A 25 2.16 0.44 5.62
CA ILE A 25 1.23 0.57 4.50
C ILE A 25 2.02 0.63 3.20
N VAL A 26 1.53 -0.09 2.20
CA VAL A 26 1.96 0.07 0.80
C VAL A 26 0.77 0.55 -0.01
N LEU A 27 0.97 1.62 -0.78
CA LEU A 27 0.07 2.04 -1.85
C LEU A 27 0.65 1.54 -3.17
N PHE A 28 0.08 0.47 -3.69
CA PHE A 28 0.54 -0.14 -4.93
C PHE A 28 -0.31 0.37 -6.09
N GLY A 29 0.25 1.27 -6.89
CA GLY A 29 -0.44 1.81 -8.07
C GLY A 29 -0.67 0.73 -9.12
N LEU A 30 -1.90 0.61 -9.60
CA LEU A 30 -2.30 -0.32 -10.66
C LEU A 30 -2.50 0.45 -11.96
N GLU A 31 -1.94 -0.08 -13.04
CA GLU A 31 -2.20 0.47 -14.37
C GLU A 31 -3.62 0.11 -14.82
N VAL A 32 -4.48 1.11 -14.90
CA VAL A 32 -5.81 0.99 -15.53
C VAL A 32 -5.77 1.72 -16.86
N LYS A 33 -6.17 1.03 -17.93
CA LYS A 33 -6.25 1.65 -19.26
C LYS A 33 -7.46 2.57 -19.32
N ASP A 34 -7.23 3.81 -19.75
CA ASP A 34 -8.24 4.81 -20.05
C ASP A 34 -9.12 5.24 -18.85
N ASP A 35 -8.64 5.05 -17.63
CA ASP A 35 -9.37 5.39 -16.39
C ASP A 35 -8.44 6.04 -15.35
N ASP A 36 -9.03 6.54 -14.26
CA ASP A 36 -8.31 7.09 -13.11
C ASP A 36 -7.42 6.01 -12.45
N PRO A 37 -6.24 6.39 -11.91
CA PRO A 37 -5.33 5.44 -11.31
C PRO A 37 -5.95 4.81 -10.07
N VAL A 38 -5.95 3.48 -10.00
CA VAL A 38 -6.43 2.71 -8.84
C VAL A 38 -5.24 2.29 -8.00
N TYR A 39 -5.37 2.39 -6.69
CA TYR A 39 -4.34 1.97 -5.75
C TYR A 39 -4.83 0.78 -4.94
N LEU A 40 -4.00 -0.26 -4.86
CA LEU A 40 -4.16 -1.32 -3.86
C LEU A 40 -3.45 -0.88 -2.58
N LEU A 41 -4.23 -0.54 -1.54
CA LEU A 41 -3.71 -0.25 -0.21
C LEU A 41 -3.54 -1.56 0.55
N ILE A 42 -2.29 -1.95 0.78
CA ILE A 42 -1.90 -3.18 1.46
C ILE A 42 -1.43 -2.83 2.87
N ARG A 43 -2.01 -3.51 3.86
CA ARG A 43 -1.67 -3.36 5.28
C ARG A 43 -0.80 -4.52 5.73
N PHE A 44 0.37 -4.21 6.28
CA PHE A 44 1.31 -5.21 6.75
C PHE A 44 1.37 -5.24 8.27
N GLU A 45 1.36 -6.45 8.83
CA GLU A 45 1.79 -6.71 10.21
C GLU A 45 3.32 -6.70 10.27
N ASP A 46 3.98 -7.34 9.29
CA ASP A 46 5.43 -7.38 9.14
C ASP A 46 5.80 -7.31 7.65
N TYR A 47 6.22 -6.12 7.21
CA TYR A 47 6.65 -5.88 5.83
C TYR A 47 7.87 -6.74 5.42
N GLY A 48 8.82 -6.93 6.36
CA GLY A 48 10.06 -7.68 6.10
C GLY A 48 9.80 -9.17 5.85
N LYS A 49 8.71 -9.70 6.41
CA LYS A 49 8.25 -11.08 6.19
C LYS A 49 7.10 -11.21 5.19
N LEU A 50 6.61 -10.09 4.66
CA LEU A 50 5.40 -10.01 3.84
C LEU A 50 4.15 -10.58 4.53
N GLN A 51 4.00 -10.38 5.83
CA GLN A 51 2.79 -10.73 6.55
C GLN A 51 1.75 -9.61 6.36
N ILE A 52 0.71 -9.92 5.59
CA ILE A 52 -0.35 -9.00 5.22
C ILE A 52 -1.53 -9.20 6.18
N GLU A 53 -1.99 -8.13 6.83
CA GLU A 53 -3.25 -8.14 7.60
C GLU A 53 -4.44 -8.13 6.63
N GLY A 54 -4.33 -7.36 5.56
CA GLY A 54 -5.28 -7.33 4.47
C GLY A 54 -5.01 -6.18 3.50
N ASP A 55 -5.84 -6.08 2.48
CA ASP A 55 -5.75 -5.06 1.45
C ASP A 55 -7.15 -4.54 1.06
N HIS A 56 -7.18 -3.45 0.28
CA HIS A 56 -8.38 -2.99 -0.42
C HIS A 56 -8.01 -2.02 -1.55
N LEU A 57 -8.90 -1.92 -2.54
CA LEU A 57 -8.76 -0.99 -3.67
C LEU A 57 -9.32 0.40 -3.29
N ILE A 58 -8.61 1.45 -3.71
CA ILE A 58 -8.97 2.85 -3.55
C ILE A 58 -8.83 3.57 -4.89
N LEU A 59 -9.76 4.48 -5.19
CA LEU A 59 -9.76 5.23 -6.44
C LEU A 59 -8.94 6.51 -6.28
N GLY A 60 -7.83 6.61 -7.01
CA GLY A 60 -6.96 7.78 -6.97
C GLY A 60 -5.95 7.77 -5.83
N LEU A 61 -4.84 8.47 -6.06
CA LEU A 61 -3.77 8.60 -5.07
C LEU A 61 -4.20 9.47 -3.88
N ASP A 62 -4.93 10.55 -4.13
CA ASP A 62 -5.29 11.51 -3.08
C ASP A 62 -6.20 10.87 -2.02
N GLU A 63 -7.22 10.11 -2.43
CA GLU A 63 -8.09 9.36 -1.51
C GLU A 63 -7.30 8.32 -0.71
N ALA A 64 -6.33 7.65 -1.36
CA ALA A 64 -5.49 6.66 -0.70
C ALA A 64 -4.56 7.28 0.37
N LEU A 65 -4.03 8.48 0.09
CA LEU A 65 -3.22 9.24 1.04
C LEU A 65 -4.06 9.76 2.22
N GLU A 66 -5.25 10.32 1.94
CA GLU A 66 -6.16 10.81 2.98
C GLU A 66 -6.63 9.68 3.91
N SER A 67 -6.98 8.52 3.34
CA SER A 67 -7.35 7.32 4.10
C SER A 67 -6.21 6.88 5.03
N ALA A 68 -4.98 6.82 4.51
CA ALA A 68 -3.81 6.41 5.30
C ALA A 68 -3.40 7.44 6.37
N GLU A 69 -3.57 8.73 6.11
CA GLU A 69 -3.38 9.78 7.10
C GLU A 69 -4.42 9.66 8.23
N PHE A 70 -5.68 9.48 7.88
CA PHE A 70 -6.78 9.37 8.84
C PHE A 70 -6.65 8.12 9.72
N GLU A 71 -6.40 6.95 9.14
CA GLU A 71 -6.38 5.68 9.88
C GLU A 71 -5.06 5.38 10.59
N TYR A 72 -3.92 5.77 10.00
CA TYR A 72 -2.59 5.34 10.46
C TYR A 72 -1.65 6.52 10.78
N GLY A 73 -2.12 7.76 10.64
CA GLY A 73 -1.35 8.97 10.92
C GLY A 73 -0.19 9.21 9.95
N ILE A 74 -0.21 8.60 8.77
CA ILE A 74 0.88 8.68 7.79
C ILE A 74 0.77 9.99 7.03
N LEU A 75 1.75 10.88 7.19
CA LEU A 75 1.75 12.20 6.56
C LEU A 75 2.43 12.16 5.17
N PRO A 76 2.23 13.18 4.33
CA PRO A 76 2.83 13.24 2.98
C PRO A 76 4.35 13.01 2.91
N ASN A 77 5.11 13.45 3.94
CA ASN A 77 6.56 13.30 3.99
C ASN A 77 7.05 11.94 4.52
N ASP A 78 6.15 11.12 5.07
CA ASP A 78 6.50 9.79 5.58
C ASP A 78 6.56 8.75 4.44
N TRP A 79 5.90 9.06 3.31
CA TRP A 79 5.92 8.23 2.12
C TRP A 79 7.26 8.27 1.42
N ARG A 80 7.79 7.08 1.11
CA ARG A 80 8.89 6.92 0.17
C ARG A 80 8.42 6.18 -1.07
N VAL A 81 9.03 6.51 -2.20
CA VAL A 81 8.92 5.71 -3.42
C VAL A 81 9.63 4.38 -3.20
N MET A 82 8.99 3.30 -3.61
CA MET A 82 9.55 1.95 -3.53
C MET A 82 10.58 1.71 -4.62
N SER A 83 11.58 0.88 -4.31
CA SER A 83 12.53 0.37 -5.31
C SER A 83 11.91 -0.73 -6.16
N GLU A 84 12.48 -0.98 -7.34
CA GLU A 84 12.02 -2.02 -8.26
C GLU A 84 12.03 -3.43 -7.62
N ALA A 85 13.04 -3.74 -6.82
CA ALA A 85 13.13 -5.01 -6.11
C ALA A 85 11.99 -5.19 -5.09
N GLU A 86 11.57 -4.13 -4.41
CA GLU A 86 10.45 -4.17 -3.48
C GLU A 86 9.12 -4.33 -4.21
N ILE A 87 8.97 -3.63 -5.34
CA ILE A 87 7.78 -3.74 -6.20
C ILE A 87 7.63 -5.18 -6.72
N GLN A 88 8.69 -5.76 -7.28
CA GLN A 88 8.68 -7.14 -7.78
C GLN A 88 8.37 -8.16 -6.69
N ARG A 89 8.89 -7.95 -5.47
CA ARG A 89 8.63 -8.82 -4.32
C ARG A 89 7.15 -8.82 -3.93
N ILE A 90 6.51 -7.64 -3.93
CA ILE A 90 5.08 -7.52 -3.61
C ILE A 90 4.22 -8.09 -4.74
N ASP A 91 4.49 -7.73 -5.99
CA ASP A 91 3.76 -8.22 -7.17
C ASP A 91 3.80 -9.77 -7.24
N SER A 92 4.95 -10.38 -6.96
CA SER A 92 5.08 -11.84 -6.91
C SER A 92 4.24 -12.48 -5.78
N ASN A 93 4.11 -11.81 -4.64
CA ASN A 93 3.33 -12.32 -3.52
C ASN A 93 1.82 -12.24 -3.81
N ILE A 94 1.35 -11.09 -4.29
CA ILE A 94 -0.06 -10.89 -4.68
C ILE A 94 -0.48 -11.95 -5.72
N ARG A 95 0.36 -12.18 -6.74
CA ARG A 95 0.07 -13.22 -7.76
C ARG A 95 0.09 -14.64 -7.19
N SER A 96 0.87 -14.90 -6.15
CA SER A 96 0.94 -16.21 -5.52
C SER A 96 -0.28 -16.52 -4.65
N SER A 97 -0.95 -15.51 -4.10
CA SER A 97 -2.19 -15.70 -3.33
C SER A 97 -3.41 -16.03 -4.19
N ASP A 98 -3.35 -15.79 -5.51
CA ASP A 98 -4.45 -16.03 -6.46
C ASP A 98 -4.47 -17.44 -7.07
N LEU A 99 -3.51 -18.31 -6.74
CA LEU A 99 -3.47 -19.70 -7.23
C LEU A 99 -4.08 -20.65 -6.17
N PRO A 100 -5.11 -21.46 -6.51
CA PRO A 100 -5.55 -22.52 -5.62
C PRO A 100 -4.44 -23.57 -5.50
N ALA A 101 -4.21 -24.02 -4.26
CA ALA A 101 -3.35 -25.16 -3.94
C ALA A 101 -3.83 -26.46 -4.58
#